data_AF-A0A960N1G3-F1
#
_entry.id   AF-A0A960N1G3-F1
#
_cell.length_a   1.000
_cell.length_b   1.000
_cell.length_c   1.000
_cell.angle_alpha   90.00
_cell.angle_beta   90.00
_cell.angle_gamma   90.00
#
_symmetry.space_group_name_H-M   'P 1'
#
loop_
_entity.id
_entity.type
_entity.pdbx_description
1 polymer ?
#
loop_
_entity_poly.entity_id
_entity_poly.type
_entity_poly.pdbx_seq_one_letter_code
_entity_poly.pdbx_strand_id
1 'polypeptide(L)' 'LAVWSGPLFKASQTKDGAIRITFDQVGDGLKARDGGPLKRFEIAGEDKVWHWADAKIDGKDSVIVSCAGVNPPAAVRYAW' A
#
# COMPACT_ATOMS: atom_id res chain seq x y z
N LEU A 1 12.41 -12.11 16.09
CA LEU A 1 12.37 -12.99 14.89
C LEU A 1 13.31 -12.38 13.86
N ALA A 2 14.25 -13.16 13.33
CA ALA A 2 15.21 -12.67 12.36
C ALA A 2 14.50 -12.30 11.05
N VAL A 3 14.79 -11.11 10.52
CA VAL A 3 14.27 -10.61 9.24
C VAL A 3 15.24 -11.03 8.15
N TRP A 4 14.84 -11.99 7.31
CA TRP A 4 15.70 -12.53 6.24
C TRP A 4 15.37 -11.92 4.87
N SER A 5 14.30 -11.13 4.78
CA SER A 5 13.85 -10.42 3.58
C SER A 5 13.26 -9.06 3.93
N GLY A 6 13.03 -8.20 2.94
CA GLY A 6 12.14 -7.04 3.11
C GLY A 6 10.67 -7.46 3.35
N PRO A 7 9.77 -6.47 3.53
CA PRO A 7 8.34 -6.72 3.70
C PRO A 7 7.78 -7.58 2.57
N LEU A 8 7.09 -8.66 2.93
CA LEU A 8 6.45 -9.56 1.97
C LEU A 8 4.95 -9.33 1.97
N PHE A 9 4.33 -9.27 0.78
CA PHE A 9 2.88 -9.17 0.68
C PHE A 9 2.22 -10.36 1.40
N LYS A 10 1.23 -10.06 2.25
CA LYS A 10 0.43 -11.04 2.96
C LYS A 10 -1.02 -11.05 2.49
N ALA A 11 -1.64 -9.87 2.46
CA ALA A 11 -3.06 -9.73 2.14
C ALA A 11 -3.38 -8.31 1.68
N SER A 12 -4.54 -8.17 1.04
CA SER A 12 -5.15 -6.87 0.79
C SER A 12 -6.63 -6.88 1.12
N GLN A 13 -7.17 -5.73 1.51
CA GLN A 13 -8.59 -5.53 1.78
C GLN A 13 -9.04 -4.18 1.25
N THR A 14 -10.10 -4.17 0.46
CA THR A 14 -10.79 -2.95 0.06
C THR A 14 -11.79 -2.55 1.14
N LYS A 15 -11.69 -1.31 1.64
CA LYS A 15 -12.61 -0.75 2.62
C LYS A 15 -12.61 0.78 2.54
N ASP A 16 -13.79 1.41 2.65
CA ASP A 16 -13.95 2.86 2.75
C ASP A 16 -13.25 3.65 1.61
N GLY A 17 -13.29 3.13 0.37
CA GLY A 17 -12.66 3.77 -0.80
C GLY A 17 -11.13 3.64 -0.86
N ALA A 18 -10.54 2.78 -0.04
CA ALA A 18 -9.11 2.53 -0.01
C ALA A 18 -8.79 1.02 -0.06
N ILE A 19 -7.55 0.70 -0.44
CA ILE A 19 -7.01 -0.66 -0.32
C ILE A 19 -5.95 -0.65 0.78
N ARG A 20 -6.19 -1.46 1.82
CA ARG A 20 -5.21 -1.74 2.88
C ARG A 20 -4.41 -2.97 2.47
N ILE A 21 -3.09 -2.82 2.40
CA ILE A 21 -2.14 -3.88 2.09
C ILE A 21 -1.41 -4.24 3.37
N THR A 22 -1.45 -5.51 3.76
CA THR A 22 -0.75 -6.04 4.94
C THR A 22 0.49 -6.80 4.48
N PHE A 23 1.59 -6.64 5.21
CA PHE A 23 2.87 -7.29 4.96
C PHE A 23 3.29 -8.19 6.13
N ASP A 24 3.95 -9.29 5.81
CA ASP A 24 4.76 -10.05 6.76
C ASP A 24 6.24 -9.65 6.67
N GLN A 25 7.09 -10.21 7.54
CA GLN A 25 8.54 -9.97 7.56
C GLN A 25 8.94 -8.48 7.75
N VAL A 26 8.14 -7.72 8.50
CA VAL A 26 8.38 -6.27 8.70
C VAL A 26 9.35 -5.93 9.84
N GLY A 27 9.82 -6.91 10.62
CA GLY A 27 10.71 -6.68 11.76
C GLY A 27 10.11 -5.74 12.81
N ASP A 28 10.72 -4.57 12.97
CA ASP A 28 10.26 -3.49 13.86
C ASP A 28 9.12 -2.66 13.26
N GLY A 29 8.82 -2.84 11.98
CA GLY A 29 7.72 -2.22 11.27
C GLY A 29 8.16 -1.55 9.97
N LEU A 30 7.15 -1.15 9.19
CA LEU A 30 7.35 -0.42 7.95
C LEU A 30 7.91 0.99 8.21
N LYS A 31 8.80 1.45 7.33
CA LYS A 31 9.38 2.80 7.38
C LYS A 31 9.57 3.35 5.97
N ALA A 32 9.23 4.62 5.78
CA ALA A 32 9.68 5.36 4.60
C ALA A 32 11.17 5.65 4.73
N ARG A 33 11.96 5.36 3.69
CA ARG A 33 13.42 5.51 3.73
C ARG A 33 13.87 6.94 4.04
N ASP A 34 13.17 7.93 3.51
CA ASP A 34 13.45 9.36 3.67
C ASP A 34 12.64 10.00 4.80
N GLY A 35 11.86 9.21 5.56
CA GLY A 35 10.91 9.72 6.56
C GLY A 35 9.74 10.53 5.98
N GLY A 36 9.63 10.61 4.65
CA GLY A 36 8.58 11.33 3.95
C GLY A 36 7.37 10.45 3.60
N PRO A 37 6.44 10.96 2.78
CA PRO A 37 5.32 10.18 2.27
C PRO A 37 5.80 8.95 1.48
N LEU A 38 5.01 7.88 1.51
CA LEU A 38 5.23 6.76 0.61
C LEU A 38 4.98 7.22 -0.83
N LYS A 39 5.93 6.92 -1.72
CA LYS A 39 5.88 7.32 -3.13
C LYS A 39 5.78 6.07 -4.00
N ARG A 40 5.45 6.27 -5.29
CA ARG A 40 5.42 5.21 -6.31
C ARG A 40 4.31 4.17 -6.12
N PHE A 41 3.20 4.57 -5.49
CA PHE A 41 1.97 3.78 -5.46
C PHE A 41 0.98 4.31 -6.49
N GLU A 42 0.34 3.39 -7.20
CA GLU A 42 -0.78 3.69 -8.09
C GLU A 42 -1.96 2.79 -7.76
N ILE A 43 -3.16 3.30 -7.98
CA ILE A 43 -4.43 2.62 -7.72
C ILE A 43 -5.35 2.73 -8.94
N ALA A 44 -6.14 1.70 -9.18
CA ALA A 44 -7.08 1.64 -10.29
C ALA A 44 -8.43 1.05 -9.84
N GLY A 45 -9.49 1.46 -10.54
CA GLY A 45 -10.80 0.82 -10.45
C GLY A 45 -10.88 -0.42 -11.35
N GLU A 46 -12.08 -0.94 -11.56
CA GLU A 46 -12.30 -2.07 -12.46
C GLU A 46 -11.96 -1.76 -13.93
N ASP A 47 -11.96 -0.46 -14.29
CA ASP A 47 -11.57 0.06 -15.61
C ASP A 47 -10.08 -0.10 -15.92
N LYS A 48 -9.26 -0.44 -14.92
CA LYS A 48 -7.79 -0.59 -15.02
C LYS A 48 -7.07 0.69 -15.45
N VAL A 49 -7.70 1.85 -15.23
CA VAL A 49 -7.06 3.15 -15.42
C VAL A 49 -6.27 3.47 -14.15
N TRP A 50 -4.96 3.64 -14.31
CA TRP A 50 -4.04 3.83 -13.18
C TRP A 50 -3.88 5.30 -12.84
N HIS A 51 -4.01 5.61 -11.55
CA HIS A 51 -3.81 6.94 -11.00
C HIS A 51 -2.75 6.90 -9.90
N TRP A 52 -1.93 7.96 -9.81
CA TRP A 52 -1.10 8.18 -8.63
C TRP A 52 -1.96 8.22 -7.37
N ALA A 53 -1.53 7.49 -6.35
CA ALA A 53 -2.28 7.32 -5.12
C ALA A 53 -1.58 7.95 -3.93
N ASP A 54 -2.37 8.41 -2.96
CA ASP A 54 -1.88 8.70 -1.63
C ASP A 54 -1.68 7.39 -0.88
N ALA A 55 -0.48 7.20 -0.33
CA ALA A 55 -0.12 6.01 0.43
C ALA A 55 0.46 6.39 1.80
N LYS A 56 -0.02 5.72 2.84
CA LYS A 56 0.42 5.94 4.23
C LYS A 56 0.61 4.62 4.97
N ILE A 57 1.60 4.58 5.86
CA ILE A 57 1.76 3.47 6.79
C ILE A 57 0.62 3.55 7.82
N ASP A 58 -0.03 2.42 8.05
CA ASP A 58 -1.11 2.24 9.01
C ASP A 58 -0.73 1.13 9.99
N GLY A 59 -0.29 1.51 11.18
CA GLY A 59 0.25 0.58 12.17
C GLY A 59 1.62 0.03 11.79
N LYS A 60 1.92 -1.18 12.28
CA LYS A 60 3.28 -1.77 12.17
C LYS A 60 3.56 -2.37 10.79
N ASP A 61 2.55 -2.94 10.16
CA ASP A 61 2.72 -3.92 9.09
C ASP A 61 1.89 -3.63 7.85
N SER A 62 1.21 -2.49 7.80
CA SER A 62 0.23 -2.21 6.75
C SER A 62 0.41 -0.85 6.10
N VAL A 63 -0.03 -0.75 4.86
CA VAL A 63 -0.11 0.48 4.08
C VAL A 63 -1.54 0.66 3.59
N ILE A 64 -2.10 1.85 3.75
CA ILE A 64 -3.39 2.23 3.15
C ILE A 64 -3.10 3.06 1.91
N VAL A 65 -3.73 2.69 0.79
CA VAL A 65 -3.60 3.35 -0.51
C VAL A 65 -4.98 3.81 -0.98
N SER A 66 -5.09 5.07 -1.38
CA SER A 66 -6.35 5.68 -1.82
C SER A 66 -6.14 6.74 -2.90
N CYS A 67 -7.17 7.00 -3.71
CA CYS A 67 -7.22 8.13 -4.62
C CYS A 67 -8.67 8.63 -4.70
N ALA A 68 -8.90 9.93 -4.52
CA ALA A 68 -10.25 10.50 -4.51
C ALA A 68 -11.03 10.26 -5.83
N GLY A 69 -10.32 10.09 -6.95
CA GLY A 69 -10.91 9.78 -8.25
C GLY A 69 -11.17 8.30 -8.52
N VAL A 70 -10.83 7.39 -7.59
CA VAL A 70 -10.92 5.94 -7.79
C VAL A 70 -11.78 5.31 -6.69
N ASN A 71 -13.07 5.12 -6.97
CA ASN A 71 -14.02 4.49 -6.04
C ASN A 71 -15.11 3.68 -6.79
N PRO A 72 -15.27 2.36 -6.53
CA PRO A 72 -14.44 1.54 -5.64
C PRO A 72 -13.07 1.21 -6.27
N PRO A 73 -11.98 1.19 -5.48
CA PRO A 73 -10.70 0.71 -5.98
C PRO A 73 -10.68 -0.82 -6.08
N ALA A 74 -10.05 -1.32 -7.15
CA ALA A 74 -9.95 -2.75 -7.45
C ALA A 74 -8.50 -3.28 -7.45
N ALA A 75 -7.51 -2.42 -7.69
CA ALA A 75 -6.10 -2.83 -7.75
C ALA A 75 -5.13 -1.76 -7.27
N VAL A 76 -4.00 -2.18 -6.71
CA VAL A 76 -2.84 -1.34 -6.37
C VAL A 76 -1.58 -1.94 -6.98
N ARG A 77 -0.66 -1.09 -7.43
CA ARG A 77 0.71 -1.47 -7.80
C ARG A 77 1.74 -0.53 -7.19
N TYR A 78 2.99 -0.99 -7.16
CA TYR A 78 4.13 -0.26 -6.60
C TYR A 78 5.34 -0.32 -7.53
N ALA A 79 6.07 0.79 -7.65
CA ALA A 79 7.29 0.93 -8.46
C ALA A 79 7.12 0.65 -9.96
N TRP A 80 6.00 1.08 -10.54
CA TRP A 80 5.75 1.10 -11.98
C TRP A 80 6.00 2.49 -12.59
#